data_AF-A0A349BRL1-F1
#
_entry.id   AF-A0A349BRL1-F1
#
_cell.length_a   1.000
_cell.length_b   1.000
_cell.length_c   1.000
_cell.angle_alpha   90.00
_cell.angle_beta   90.00
_cell.angle_gamma   90.00
#
_symmetry.space_group_name_H-M   'P 1'
#
loop_
_entity.id
_entity.type
_entity.pdbx_description
1 polymer ?
#
loop_
_entity_poly.entity_id
_entity_poly.type
_entity_poly.pdbx_seq_one_letter_code
_entity_poly.pdbx_strand_id
1 'polypeptide(L)' 'MNIKYTINADVGEAIGDDQSLMPLIQACNIACGAHAGSPEEMQKTIQLAQTYQVRIGAHPSYP' A
#
# COMPACT_ATOMS: atom_id res chain seq x y z
N MET A 1 5.14 26.49 14.35
CA MET A 1 5.68 25.55 13.33
C MET A 1 4.55 24.65 12.89
N ASN A 2 4.29 24.50 11.58
CA ASN A 2 3.27 23.58 11.10
C ASN A 2 3.94 22.22 10.84
N ILE A 3 3.75 21.27 11.75
CA ILE A 3 4.31 19.92 11.60
C ILE A 3 3.37 19.14 10.67
N LYS A 4 3.92 18.60 9.58
CA LYS A 4 3.17 17.79 8.62
C LYS A 4 3.55 16.33 8.81
N TYR A 5 2.60 15.52 9.25
CA TYR A 5 2.80 14.07 9.40
C TYR A 5 2.47 13.35 8.09
N THR A 6 3.14 12.23 7.86
CA THR A 6 2.77 11.25 6.83
C THR A 6 2.03 10.12 7.51
N ILE A 7 0.85 9.80 7.00
CA ILE A 7 0.14 8.57 7.33
C ILE A 7 0.44 7.55 6.24
N ASN A 8 0.80 6.34 6.67
CA ASN A 8 1.00 5.20 5.81
C ASN A 8 0.20 3.99 6.31
N ALA A 9 -0.01 3.03 5.43
CA ALA A 9 -0.62 1.75 5.74
C ALA A 9 -0.03 0.63 4.87
N ASP A 10 -0.05 -0.58 5.42
CA ASP A 10 0.27 -1.80 4.70
C ASP A 10 -0.93 -2.22 3.84
N VAL A 11 -0.67 -2.62 2.60
CA VAL A 11 -1.68 -2.87 1.56
C VAL A 11 -1.23 -4.00 0.63
N GLY A 12 -2.12 -4.49 -0.22
CA GLY A 12 -1.81 -5.58 -1.14
C GLY A 12 -1.64 -6.93 -0.44
N GLU A 13 -2.22 -7.09 0.75
CA GLU A 13 -2.12 -8.28 1.61
C GLU A 13 -3.28 -9.27 1.44
N ALA A 14 -4.09 -9.12 0.38
CA ALA A 14 -5.31 -9.92 0.13
C ALA A 14 -6.41 -9.76 1.21
N ILE A 15 -6.26 -8.81 2.13
CA ILE A 15 -7.19 -8.54 3.22
C ILE A 15 -7.57 -7.05 3.25
N GLY A 16 -8.78 -6.76 3.74
CA GLY A 16 -9.25 -5.38 3.88
C GLY A 16 -9.73 -4.75 2.56
N ASP A 17 -9.77 -3.42 2.54
CA ASP A 17 -10.22 -2.59 1.42
C ASP A 17 -9.20 -1.51 1.10
N ASP A 18 -8.17 -1.91 0.35
CA ASP A 18 -7.11 -1.01 -0.13
C ASP A 18 -7.69 0.21 -0.85
N GLN A 19 -8.74 0.02 -1.65
CA GLN A 19 -9.29 1.08 -2.50
C GLN A 19 -9.92 2.20 -1.67
N SER A 20 -10.72 1.86 -0.66
CA SER A 20 -11.31 2.84 0.24
C SER A 20 -10.26 3.51 1.16
N LEU A 21 -9.12 2.86 1.39
CA LEU A 21 -8.03 3.39 2.22
C LEU A 21 -7.14 4.40 1.49
N MET A 22 -6.86 4.19 0.19
CA MET A 22 -5.98 5.06 -0.60
C MET A 22 -6.22 6.58 -0.46
N PRO A 23 -7.47 7.11 -0.51
CA PRO A 23 -7.69 8.56 -0.39
C PRO A 23 -7.35 9.14 1.00
N LEU A 24 -7.09 8.30 2.02
CA LEU A 24 -6.85 8.71 3.41
C LEU A 24 -5.36 8.76 3.79
N ILE A 25 -4.48 8.16 2.98
CA ILE A 25 -3.05 7.99 3.28
C ILE A 25 -2.15 8.74 2.30
N GLN A 26 -0.89 8.97 2.68
CA GLN A 26 0.10 9.68 1.84
C GLN A 26 1.22 8.76 1.33
N ALA A 27 1.33 7.57 1.90
CA ALA A 27 2.22 6.51 1.45
C ALA A 27 1.59 5.14 1.74
N CYS A 28 1.97 4.11 1.01
CA CYS A 28 1.54 2.75 1.25
C CYS A 28 2.72 1.78 1.13
N ASN A 29 2.71 0.71 1.93
CA ASN A 29 3.71 -0.35 1.88
C ASN A 29 3.05 -1.58 1.26
N ILE A 30 3.43 -1.94 0.03
CA ILE A 30 2.80 -3.02 -0.72
C ILE A 30 3.51 -4.33 -0.42
N ALA A 31 2.75 -5.35 -0.01
CA ALA A 31 3.27 -6.70 0.25
C ALA A 31 4.09 -7.25 -0.92
N CYS A 32 5.06 -8.12 -0.63
CA CYS A 32 6.05 -8.58 -1.62
C CYS A 32 6.00 -10.09 -1.93
N GLY A 33 4.94 -10.79 -1.52
CA GLY A 33 4.69 -12.19 -1.88
C GLY A 33 5.31 -13.26 -0.99
N ALA A 34 6.05 -12.89 0.05
CA ALA A 34 6.53 -13.84 1.07
C ALA A 34 5.40 -14.13 2.09
N HIS A 35 5.04 -13.17 2.93
CA HIS A 35 3.93 -13.33 3.89
C HIS A 35 2.55 -13.17 3.26
N ALA A 36 2.42 -12.29 2.26
CA ALA A 36 1.16 -11.98 1.58
C ALA A 36 1.42 -11.30 0.22
N GLY A 37 0.38 -11.24 -0.61
CA GLY A 37 0.39 -10.53 -1.89
C GLY A 37 0.84 -11.39 -3.07
N SER A 38 -0.10 -11.83 -3.88
CA SER A 38 0.17 -12.43 -5.20
C SER A 38 0.63 -11.36 -6.21
N PRO A 39 1.25 -11.77 -7.34
CA PRO A 39 1.60 -10.83 -8.42
C PRO A 39 0.42 -9.98 -8.92
N GLU A 40 -0.77 -10.56 -8.99
CA GLU A 40 -1.99 -9.87 -9.43
C GLU A 40 -2.45 -8.84 -8.38
N GLU A 41 -2.42 -9.19 -7.10
CA GLU A 41 -2.76 -8.29 -6.00
C GLU A 41 -1.79 -7.11 -5.91
N MET A 42 -0.48 -7.39 -5.95
CA MET A 42 0.55 -6.34 -5.99
C MET A 42 0.31 -5.38 -7.16
N GLN A 43 0.05 -5.91 -8.37
CA GLN A 43 -0.22 -5.08 -9.54
C GLN A 43 -1.47 -4.22 -9.38
N LYS A 44 -2.56 -4.78 -8.84
CA LYS A 44 -3.79 -4.04 -8.56
C LYS A 44 -3.54 -2.93 -7.54
N THR A 45 -2.83 -3.21 -6.46
CA THR A 45 -2.54 -2.23 -5.40
C THR A 45 -1.61 -1.12 -5.91
N ILE A 46 -0.63 -1.43 -6.78
CA ILE A 46 0.19 -0.41 -7.47
C ILE A 46 -0.68 0.53 -8.31
N GLN A 47 -1.62 -0.02 -9.09
CA GLN A 47 -2.53 0.79 -9.92
C GLN A 47 -3.42 1.70 -9.07
N LEU A 48 -3.93 1.19 -7.94
CA LEU A 48 -4.69 1.99 -6.97
C LEU A 48 -3.82 3.12 -6.41
N ALA A 49 -2.62 2.84 -5.91
CA ALA A 49 -1.73 3.85 -5.36
C ALA A 49 -1.38 4.94 -6.40
N GLN A 50 -1.15 4.56 -7.67
CA GLN A 50 -0.93 5.51 -8.76
C GLN A 50 -2.17 6.39 -9.03
N THR A 51 -3.37 5.79 -9.03
CA THR A 51 -4.64 6.51 -9.25
C THR A 51 -4.88 7.58 -8.20
N TYR A 52 -4.61 7.27 -6.93
CA TYR A 52 -4.82 8.17 -5.79
C TYR A 52 -3.57 9.01 -5.44
N GLN A 53 -2.49 8.92 -6.23
CA GLN A 53 -1.24 9.65 -6.01
C GLN A 53 -0.59 9.36 -4.64
N VAL A 54 -0.73 8.12 -4.15
CA VAL A 54 -0.11 7.63 -2.92
C VAL A 54 1.32 7.18 -3.21
N ARG A 55 2.28 7.54 -2.35
CA ARG A 55 3.68 7.12 -2.51
C ARG A 55 3.83 5.62 -2.22
N ILE A 56 4.48 4.90 -3.12
CA ILE A 56 4.64 3.44 -3.04
C ILE A 56 5.95 3.08 -2.33
N GLY A 57 5.87 2.17 -1.37
CA GLY A 57 6.99 1.48 -0.73
C GLY A 57 6.83 -0.04 -0.79
N ALA A 58 7.92 -0.78 -0.65
CA ALA A 58 7.90 -2.24 -0.54
C ALA A 58 7.69 -2.67 0.92
N HIS A 59 6.88 -3.72 1.13
CA HIS A 59 6.67 -4.37 2.42
C HIS A 59 7.17 -5.83 2.39
N PRO A 60 8.50 -6.04 2.44
CA PRO A 60 9.09 -7.37 2.46
C PRO A 60 8.94 -8.03 3.83
N SER A 61 9.03 -9.35 3.86
CA SER A 61 8.93 -10.17 5.06
C SER A 61 9.76 -11.45 4.94
N TYR A 62 9.84 -12.21 6.04
CA TYR A 62 10.34 -13.58 6.00
C TYR A 62 9.35 -14.50 5.24
N PRO A 63 9.82 -15.63 4.67
CA PRO A 63 8.95 -16.66 4.11
C PRO A 63 8.04 -17.31 5.15
#